data_AF-A0A4Q3TP44-F1
#
_entry.id   AF-A0A4Q3TP44-F1
#
_cell.length_a   1.000
_cell.length_b   1.000
_cell.length_c   1.000
_cell.angle_alpha   90.00
_cell.angle_beta   90.00
_cell.angle_gamma   90.00
#
_symmetry.space_group_name_H-M   'P 1'
#
loop_
_entity.id
_entity.type
_entity.pdbx_description
1 polymer ?
#
loop_
_entity_poly.entity_id
_entity_poly.type
_entity_poly.pdbx_seq_one_letter_code
_entity_poly.pdbx_strand_id
1 'polypeptide(L)'
;MNFYAIRAIYLFEMNRTFRTMLQSIVSPVVSTSLYFVVFGSAIGSRIPEVGGVSYGAFIVPGLVRLSLLTQSISNASFGIY
;
A
#
# COMPACT_ATOMS: atom_id res chain seq x y z
N MET A 1 33.57 -4.63 -11.50
CA MET A 1 32.32 -4.16 -10.88
C MET A 1 32.61 -3.78 -9.44
N ASN A 2 32.32 -2.55 -9.01
CA ASN A 2 32.69 -2.08 -7.66
C ASN A 2 31.61 -2.47 -6.63
N PHE A 3 31.71 -3.69 -6.11
CA PHE A 3 30.73 -4.27 -5.16
C PHE A 3 30.66 -3.52 -3.83
N TYR A 4 31.74 -2.87 -3.41
CA TYR A 4 31.77 -2.07 -2.18
C TYR A 4 30.90 -0.82 -2.30
N ALA A 5 30.97 -0.12 -3.44
CA ALA A 5 30.14 1.05 -3.71
C ALA A 5 28.65 0.68 -3.78
N ILE A 6 28.32 -0.43 -4.45
CA ILE A 6 26.93 -0.93 -4.55
C ILE A 6 26.39 -1.28 -3.16
N ARG A 7 27.18 -1.95 -2.32
CA ARG A 7 26.78 -2.33 -0.96
C ARG A 7 26.57 -1.11 -0.05
N ALA A 8 27.40 -0.08 -0.17
CA ALA A 8 27.27 1.15 0.61
C ALA A 8 25.97 1.89 0.27
N ILE A 9 25.64 2.03 -1.01
CA ILE A 9 24.40 2.66 -1.48
C ILE A 9 23.18 1.85 -1.04
N TYR A 10 23.24 0.52 -1.19
CA TYR A 10 22.15 -0.37 -0.79
C TYR A 10 21.82 -0.25 0.71
N LEU A 11 22.83 -0.29 1.57
CA LEU A 11 22.64 -0.15 3.02
C LEU A 11 22.11 1.23 3.40
N PHE A 12 22.56 2.28 2.71
CA PHE A 12 22.08 3.64 2.94
C PHE A 12 20.60 3.79 2.58
N GLU A 13 20.17 3.31 1.41
CA GLU A 13 18.77 3.35 0.97
C GLU A 13 17.85 2.47 1.83
N MET A 14 18.31 1.27 2.23
CA MET A 14 17.56 0.43 3.17
C MET A 14 17.34 1.14 4.51
N ASN A 15 18.39 1.75 5.08
CA ASN A 15 18.29 2.41 6.37
C ASN A 15 17.37 3.65 6.31
N ARG A 16 17.33 4.35 5.17
CA ARG A 16 16.37 5.42 4.88
C ARG A 16 14.94 4.89 4.82
N THR A 17 14.73 3.80 4.08
CA THR A 17 13.42 3.16 3.90
C THR A 17 12.85 2.66 5.23
N PHE A 18 13.69 2.11 6.11
CA PHE A 18 13.27 1.62 7.43
C PHE A 18 12.74 2.73 8.35
N ARG A 19 13.22 3.98 8.21
CA ARG A 19 12.73 5.10 9.03
C ARG A 19 11.35 5.59 8.61
N THR A 20 11.03 5.55 7.31
CA THR A 20 9.72 5.96 6.78
C THR A 20 8.72 4.81 6.67
N MET A 21 9.17 3.55 6.72
CA MET A 21 8.32 2.36 6.50
C MET A 21 7.09 2.31 7.42
N LEU A 22 7.26 2.64 8.70
CA LEU A 22 6.12 2.67 9.64
C LEU A 22 5.06 3.69 9.18
N GLN A 23 5.46 4.86 8.69
CA GLN A 23 4.54 5.87 8.18
C GLN A 23 3.90 5.46 6.85
N SER A 24 4.70 4.87 5.96
CA SER A 24 4.26 4.39 4.63
C SER A 24 3.29 3.22 4.70
N ILE A 25 3.30 2.43 5.78
CA ILE A 25 2.40 1.27 5.96
C ILE A 25 1.19 1.65 6.81
N VAL A 26 1.36 2.45 7.87
CA VAL A 26 0.25 2.81 8.77
C VAL A 26 -0.82 3.63 8.06
N SER A 27 -0.42 4.62 7.24
CA SER A 27 -1.36 5.46 6.50
C SER A 27 -2.33 4.66 5.60
N PRO A 28 -1.83 3.75 4.73
CA PRO A 28 -2.73 2.96 3.88
C PRO A 28 -3.50 1.89 4.64
N VAL A 29 -2.95 1.30 5.71
CA VAL A 29 -3.70 0.35 6.54
C VAL A 29 -4.89 1.03 7.21
N VAL A 30 -4.70 2.19 7.84
CA VAL A 30 -5.78 2.94 8.50
C VAL A 30 -6.85 3.36 7.48
N SER A 31 -6.44 3.85 6.31
CA SER A 31 -7.36 4.25 5.24
C SER A 31 -8.17 3.05 4.74
N THR A 32 -7.52 1.90 4.51
CA THR A 32 -8.18 0.68 4.05
C THR A 32 -9.16 0.16 5.10
N SER A 33 -8.79 0.17 6.38
CA SER A 33 -9.66 -0.22 7.49
C SER A 33 -10.88 0.69 7.63
N LEU A 34 -10.71 2.02 7.52
CA LEU A 34 -11.82 2.97 7.55
C LEU A 34 -12.76 2.78 6.36
N TYR A 35 -12.21 2.56 5.16
CA TYR A 35 -13.00 2.23 3.97
C TYR A 35 -13.78 0.94 4.19
N PHE A 36 -13.15 -0.06 4.82
CA PHE A 36 -13.79 -1.31 5.17
C PHE A 36 -14.97 -1.14 6.13
N VAL A 37 -14.78 -0.34 7.19
CA VAL A 37 -15.83 -0.10 8.18
C VAL A 37 -17.00 0.63 7.53
N VAL A 38 -16.73 1.72 6.80
CA VAL A 38 -17.79 2.54 6.20
C VAL A 38 -18.49 1.82 5.06
N PHE A 39 -17.75 1.30 4.08
CA PHE A 39 -18.35 0.66 2.90
C PHE A 39 -18.79 -0.77 3.16
N GLY A 40 -18.08 -1.51 4.01
CA GLY A 40 -18.48 -2.86 4.42
C GLY A 40 -19.77 -2.86 5.25
N SER A 41 -19.91 -1.95 6.21
CA SER A 41 -21.15 -1.88 7.02
C SER A 41 -22.32 -1.26 6.27
N ALA A 42 -22.09 -0.26 5.41
CA ALA A 42 -23.15 0.45 4.70
C ALA A 42 -23.62 -0.23 3.41
N ILE A 43 -22.69 -0.83 2.64
CA ILE A 43 -23.01 -1.44 1.33
C ILE A 43 -23.13 -2.97 1.42
N GLY A 44 -22.45 -3.63 2.36
CA GLY A 44 -22.58 -5.08 2.55
C GLY A 44 -23.99 -5.57 2.84
N SER A 45 -24.86 -4.68 3.36
CA SER A 45 -26.29 -4.95 3.57
C SER A 45 -27.16 -4.75 2.31
N ARG A 46 -26.68 -4.06 1.27
CA ARG A 46 -27.42 -3.75 0.03
C ARG A 46 -26.92 -4.49 -1.20
N ILE A 47 -25.65 -4.91 -1.24
CA ILE A 47 -25.04 -5.67 -2.34
C ILE A 47 -24.25 -6.84 -1.73
N PRO A 48 -24.86 -8.03 -1.55
CA PRO A 48 -24.19 -9.17 -0.92
C PRO A 48 -23.10 -9.78 -1.81
N GLU A 49 -23.27 -9.76 -3.14
CA GLU A 49 -22.35 -10.38 -4.09
C GLU A 49 -22.15 -9.53 -5.35
N VAL A 50 -20.90 -9.47 -5.83
CA VAL A 50 -20.55 -8.90 -7.13
C VAL A 50 -19.91 -10.02 -7.95
N GLY A 51 -20.64 -10.54 -8.94
CA GLY A 51 -20.12 -11.57 -9.84
C GLY A 51 -19.79 -12.91 -9.16
N GLY A 52 -20.53 -13.32 -8.13
CA GLY A 52 -20.33 -14.58 -7.39
C GLY A 52 -19.21 -14.54 -6.33
N VAL A 53 -18.65 -13.37 -6.07
CA VAL A 53 -17.64 -13.14 -5.02
C VAL A 53 -18.18 -12.11 -4.03
N SER A 54 -17.92 -12.31 -2.73
CA SER A 54 -18.35 -11.37 -1.70
C SER A 54 -17.75 -9.99 -1.95
N TYR A 55 -18.54 -8.94 -1.78
CA TYR A 55 -18.12 -7.54 -1.97
C TYR A 55 -16.84 -7.21 -1.19
N GLY A 56 -16.72 -7.77 0.03
CA GLY A 56 -15.50 -7.69 0.84
C GLY A 56 -14.27 -8.26 0.12
N ALA A 57 -14.34 -9.48 -0.41
CA ALA A 57 -13.22 -10.12 -1.09
C ALA A 57 -12.81 -9.41 -2.40
N PHE A 58 -13.72 -8.68 -3.05
CA PHE A 58 -13.40 -7.88 -4.23
C PHE A 58 -12.73 -6.53 -3.88
N ILE A 59 -13.18 -5.86 -2.82
CA ILE A 59 -12.74 -4.51 -2.50
C ILE A 59 -11.39 -4.46 -1.75
N VAL A 60 -11.07 -5.47 -0.92
CA VAL A 60 -9.77 -5.51 -0.19
C VAL A 60 -8.59 -5.45 -1.14
N PRO A 61 -8.49 -6.35 -2.14
CA PRO A 61 -7.34 -6.39 -3.01
C PRO A 61 -7.34 -5.19 -3.98
N GLY A 62 -8.50 -4.61 -4.28
CA GLY A 62 -8.61 -3.39 -5.09
C GLY A 62 -7.98 -2.19 -4.40
N LEU A 63 -8.37 -1.91 -3.16
CA LEU A 63 -7.87 -0.77 -2.38
C LEU A 63 -6.38 -0.91 -2.04
N VAL A 64 -5.95 -2.11 -1.63
CA VAL A 64 -4.53 -2.39 -1.35
C VAL A 64 -3.68 -2.18 -2.61
N ARG A 65 -4.12 -2.66 -3.77
CA ARG A 65 -3.38 -2.45 -5.03
C ARG A 65 -3.31 -0.98 -5.44
N LEU A 66 -4.40 -0.23 -5.28
CA LEU A 66 -4.40 1.21 -5.56
C LEU A 66 -3.37 1.93 -4.68
N SER A 67 -3.35 1.62 -3.39
CA SER A 67 -2.40 2.23 -2.46
C SER A 67 -0.95 1.85 -2.74
N LEU A 68 -0.69 0.59 -3.09
CA LEU A 68 0.67 0.16 -3.46
C LEU A 68 1.15 0.89 -4.71
N LEU A 69 0.26 1.12 -5.68
CA LEU A 69 0.58 1.80 -6.93
C LEU A 69 0.90 3.29 -6.69
N THR A 70 0.09 4.00 -5.91
CA THR A 70 0.37 5.40 -5.55
C THR A 70 1.64 5.54 -4.72
N GLN A 71 1.88 4.64 -3.76
CA GLN A 71 3.09 4.69 -2.94
C GLN A 71 4.34 4.34 -3.74
N SER A 72 4.26 3.39 -4.69
CA SER A 72 5.36 3.03 -5.58
C SER A 72 5.72 4.17 -6.52
N ILE A 73 4.72 4.83 -7.13
CA ILE A 73 4.95 5.99 -8.00
C ILE A 73 5.55 7.14 -7.19
N SER A 74 4.99 7.46 -6.03
CA SER A 74 5.51 8.53 -5.17
C SER A 74 6.95 8.27 -4.74
N ASN A 75 7.27 7.05 -4.26
CA ASN A 75 8.63 6.70 -3.86
C ASN A 75 9.60 6.68 -5.04
N ALA A 76 9.17 6.23 -6.23
CA ALA A 76 9.98 6.26 -7.44
C ALA A 76 10.28 7.70 -7.90
N SER A 77 9.31 8.62 -7.81
CA SER A 77 9.51 10.03 -8.15
C SER A 77 10.47 10.74 -7.20
N PHE A 78 10.41 10.44 -5.89
CA PHE A 78 11.35 11.00 -4.91
C PHE A 78 12.75 10.39 -4.96
N GLY A 79 12.95 9.22 -5.58
CA GLY A 79 14.27 8.61 -5.69
C GLY A 79 15.20 9.28 -6.71
N ILE A 80 14.67 10.17 -7.55
CA ILE A 80 15.41 10.85 -8.63
C ILE A 80 15.86 12.26 -8.18
N TYR A 81 15.32 12.78 -7.08
CA TYR A 81 15.66 14.08 -6.48
C TYR A 81 16.47 13.89 -5.20
#